data_AF-A0A9E3JA43-F1
#
_entry.id   AF-A0A9E3JA43-F1
#
_cell.length_a   1.000
_cell.length_b   1.000
_cell.length_c   1.000
_cell.angle_alpha   90.00
_cell.angle_beta   90.00
_cell.angle_gamma   90.00
#
_symmetry.space_group_name_H-M   'P 1'
#
loop_
_entity.id
_entity.type
_entity.pdbx_description
1 polymer ?
#
loop_
_entity_poly.entity_id
_entity_poly.type
_entity_poly.pdbx_seq_one_letter_code
_entity_poly.pdbx_strand_id
1 'polypeptide(L)' 'EVTVIATGGLAPMVLGESSVIDEHEPWLTLVGLRLVYERNVSRM' A
#
# COMPACT_ATOMS: atom_id res chain seq x y z
N GLU A 1 -8.25 10.45 -13.17
CA GLU A 1 -8.56 9.03 -12.88
C GLU A 1 -8.07 8.71 -11.46
N VAL A 2 -8.56 7.62 -10.86
CA VAL A 2 -8.23 7.20 -9.48
C VAL A 2 -7.39 5.94 -9.57
N THR A 3 -6.33 5.85 -8.76
CA THR A 3 -5.51 4.64 -8.63
C THR A 3 -6.03 3.77 -7.48
N VAL A 4 -6.28 2.50 -7.74
CA VAL A 4 -6.73 1.48 -6.77
C VAL A 4 -5.57 0.56 -6.44
N ILE A 5 -5.18 0.55 -5.15
CA ILE A 5 -4.04 -0.22 -4.66
C ILE A 5 -4.54 -1.31 -3.72
N ALA A 6 -4.13 -2.56 -3.96
CA ALA A 6 -4.40 -3.69 -3.07
C ALA A 6 -3.23 -3.94 -2.10
N THR A 7 -3.54 -4.34 -0.86
CA THR A 7 -2.58 -4.76 0.16
C THR A 7 -3.22 -5.79 1.09
N GLY A 8 -2.43 -6.40 1.98
CA GLY A 8 -2.89 -7.42 2.94
C GLY A 8 -2.64 -8.86 2.46
N GLY A 9 -2.56 -9.79 3.42
CA GLY A 9 -2.08 -11.16 3.16
C GLY A 9 -2.92 -11.99 2.18
N LEU A 10 -4.20 -11.64 1.99
CA LEU A 10 -5.11 -12.31 1.05
C LEU A 10 -5.24 -11.57 -0.30
N ALA A 11 -4.62 -10.39 -0.47
CA ALA A 11 -4.70 -9.64 -1.72
C ALA A 11 -4.31 -10.46 -2.96
N PRO A 12 -3.27 -11.33 -2.92
CA PRO A 12 -2.92 -12.17 -4.07
C PRO A 12 -4.05 -13.06 -4.60
N MET A 13 -5.02 -13.45 -3.76
CA MET A 13 -6.15 -14.30 -4.15
C MET A 13 -7.09 -13.60 -5.14
N VAL A 14 -7.13 -12.26 -5.15
CA VAL A 14 -8.11 -11.48 -5.93
C VAL A 14 -7.48 -10.66 -7.05
N LEU A 15 -6.13 -10.63 -7.18
CA LEU A 15 -5.45 -9.83 -8.21
C LEU A 15 -5.82 -10.23 -9.64
N GLY A 16 -6.01 -11.53 -9.90
CA GLY A 16 -6.40 -12.03 -11.22
C GLY A 16 -7.91 -11.95 -11.48
N GLU A 17 -8.71 -11.79 -10.44
CA GLU A 17 -10.18 -11.80 -10.51
C GLU A 17 -10.79 -10.40 -10.59
N SER A 18 -9.99 -9.36 -10.35
CA SER A 18 -10.43 -7.97 -10.30
C SER A 18 -9.74 -7.15 -11.39
N SER A 19 -10.52 -6.59 -12.30
CA SER A 19 -10.02 -5.68 -13.35
C SER A 19 -9.86 -4.23 -12.89
N VAL A 20 -10.23 -3.91 -11.65
CA VAL A 20 -10.21 -2.55 -11.10
C VAL A 20 -8.99 -2.27 -10.24
N ILE A 21 -8.14 -3.27 -9.97
CA ILE A 21 -6.91 -3.09 -9.19
C ILE A 21 -5.82 -2.65 -10.16
N ASP A 22 -5.22 -1.49 -9.92
CA ASP A 22 -4.13 -0.97 -10.73
C ASP A 22 -2.78 -1.49 -10.22
N GLU A 23 -2.58 -1.52 -8.90
CA GLU A 23 -1.32 -1.92 -8.27
C GLU A 23 -1.49 -2.80 -7.02
N HIS A 24 -0.46 -3.57 -6.71
CA HIS A 24 -0.37 -4.41 -5.51
C HIS A 24 0.89 -4.07 -4.72
N GLU A 25 0.72 -3.57 -3.49
CA GLU A 25 1.81 -3.23 -2.58
C GLU A 25 1.63 -3.96 -1.24
N PRO A 26 2.24 -5.14 -1.04
CA PRO A 26 2.10 -5.94 0.17
C PRO A 26 2.53 -5.21 1.46
N TRP A 27 3.43 -4.23 1.35
CA TRP A 27 4.03 -3.53 2.48
C TRP A 27 3.49 -2.11 2.66
N LEU A 28 2.36 -1.78 2.03
CA LEU A 28 1.80 -0.42 1.99
C LEU A 28 1.73 0.24 3.36
N THR A 29 1.26 -0.52 4.37
CA THR A 29 1.19 -0.06 5.75
C THR A 29 2.57 0.24 6.34
N LEU A 30 3.57 -0.62 6.10
CA LEU A 30 4.93 -0.42 6.63
C LEU A 30 5.64 0.75 5.94
N VAL A 31 5.42 0.92 4.64
CA VAL A 31 5.89 2.09 3.89
C VAL A 31 5.32 3.36 4.53
N GLY A 32 4.01 3.40 4.79
CA GLY A 32 3.36 4.52 5.47
C GLY A 32 3.94 4.79 6.86
N LEU A 33 4.14 3.76 7.68
CA LEU A 33 4.74 3.90 9.02
C LEU A 33 6.16 4.46 8.96
N ARG A 34 6.99 4.00 8.01
CA ARG A 34 8.34 4.55 7.79
C ARG A 34 8.29 6.03 7.44
N LEU A 35 7.44 6.43 6.49
CA LEU A 35 7.30 7.83 6.08
C LEU A 35 6.85 8.72 7.26
N VAL A 36 5.91 8.24 8.07
CA VAL A 36 5.47 8.95 9.28
C VAL A 36 6.61 9.08 10.27
N TYR A 37 7.38 8.02 10.52
CA TYR A 37 8.53 8.06 11.40
C TYR A 37 9.57 9.09 10.93
N GLU A 38 9.99 9.03 9.67
CA GLU A 38 10.98 9.96 9.08
C GLU A 38 10.52 11.43 9.15
N ARG A 39 9.23 11.68 8.91
CA ARG A 39 8.63 13.02 9.03
C ARG A 39 8.68 13.55 10.47
N ASN A 40 8.60 12.69 11.48
CA ASN A 40 8.63 13.11 12.87
C ASN A 40 10.08 13.27 13.38
N VAL A 41 10.99 12.39 13.00
CA VAL A 41 12.42 12.50 13.36
C VAL A 41 13.04 13.79 12.81
N SER A 42 12.70 14.20 11.58
CA SER A 42 13.19 15.45 10.99
C SER A 42 12.65 16.74 11.62
N ARG A 43 11.67 16.63 12.52
CA ARG A 43 11.08 17.77 13.26
C ARG A 43 11.57 17.89 14.70
N MET A 44 12.38 16.93 15.16
CA MET A 44 12.99 16.93 16.49
C MET A 44 14.31 17.70 16.51
#